data_AF-N1J9C5-F1
#
_entry.id   AF-N1J9C5-F1
#
_cell.length_a   1.000
_cell.length_b   1.000
_cell.length_c   1.000
_cell.angle_alpha   90.00
_cell.angle_beta   90.00
_cell.angle_gamma   90.00
#
_symmetry.space_group_name_H-M   'P 1'
#
loop_
_entity.id
_entity.type
_entity.pdbx_description
1 polymer ?
#
loop_
_entity_poly.entity_id
_entity_poly.type
_entity_poly.pdbx_seq_one_letter_code
_entity_poly.pdbx_strand_id
1 'polypeptide(L)'
;MKTFIPKLAIVLFSLVVPALADGWTCAGSDFDGDQVRGQARHWVDQQKTKFSDFQTHDGVQLCHFELGEGNQLTQSITGFRAYCDEPGDVYNVRYWDVSSRTWVLCTHYDIDFESDYR
;
A
#
# COMPACT_ATOMS: atom_id res chain seq x y z
N MET A 1 53.49 15.50 -27.78
CA MET A 1 52.14 15.04 -28.16
C MET A 1 51.32 14.87 -26.89
N LYS A 2 50.26 15.67 -26.69
CA LYS A 2 49.33 15.57 -25.55
C LYS A 2 47.94 15.31 -26.12
N THR A 3 47.42 14.12 -25.88
CA THR A 3 46.12 13.65 -26.34
C THR A 3 45.02 14.32 -25.52
N PHE A 4 44.25 15.22 -26.13
CA PHE A 4 43.03 15.78 -25.55
C PHE A 4 41.87 14.83 -25.88
N ILE A 5 41.38 14.11 -24.88
CA ILE A 5 40.13 13.33 -24.98
C ILE A 5 38.99 14.26 -24.54
N PRO A 6 37.91 14.42 -25.33
CA PRO A 6 36.87 15.39 -25.04
C PRO A 6 36.05 14.93 -23.83
N LYS A 7 35.72 15.87 -22.95
CA LYS A 7 34.77 15.66 -21.85
C LYS A 7 33.38 15.43 -22.45
N LEU A 8 32.97 14.16 -22.59
CA LEU A 8 31.56 13.80 -22.70
C LEU A 8 30.90 14.14 -21.36
N ALA A 9 30.24 15.29 -21.30
CA ALA A 9 29.28 15.59 -20.25
C ALA A 9 28.05 14.70 -20.49
N ILE A 10 28.03 13.53 -19.86
CA ILE A 10 26.82 12.74 -19.72
C ILE A 10 25.95 13.50 -18.72
N VAL A 11 25.08 14.38 -19.23
CA VAL A 11 23.95 14.87 -18.45
C VAL A 11 23.01 13.68 -18.32
N LEU A 12 23.19 12.91 -17.25
CA LEU A 12 22.19 11.99 -16.75
C LEU A 12 20.99 12.84 -16.34
N PHE A 13 20.11 13.12 -17.31
CA PHE A 13 18.72 13.39 -17.01
C PHE A 13 18.16 12.10 -16.39
N SER A 14 18.37 11.95 -15.09
CA SER A 14 17.57 11.11 -14.24
C SER A 14 16.15 11.63 -14.33
N LEU A 15 15.42 11.11 -15.33
CA LEU A 15 13.97 11.04 -15.36
C LEU A 15 13.57 10.32 -14.07
N VAL A 16 13.39 11.10 -13.00
CA VAL A 16 12.58 10.69 -11.87
C VAL A 16 11.18 10.65 -12.44
N VAL A 17 10.81 9.51 -13.03
CA VAL A 17 9.39 9.18 -13.20
C VAL A 17 8.87 9.17 -11.77
N PRO A 18 7.98 10.10 -11.37
CA PRO A 18 7.30 9.91 -10.11
C PRO A 18 6.56 8.59 -10.26
N ALA A 19 6.99 7.55 -9.55
CA ALA A 19 6.14 6.41 -9.35
C ALA A 19 4.82 6.98 -8.81
N LEU A 20 3.70 6.70 -9.49
CA LEU A 20 2.37 7.03 -9.01
C LEU A 20 2.29 6.47 -7.59
N ALA A 21 2.39 7.35 -6.60
CA ALA A 21 2.50 6.94 -5.21
C ALA A 21 1.08 6.83 -4.69
N ASP A 22 0.62 5.60 -4.58
CA ASP A 22 -0.70 5.24 -4.10
C ASP A 22 -0.53 4.29 -2.90
N GLY A 23 -1.34 4.49 -1.86
CA GLY A 23 -1.21 3.71 -0.64
C GLY A 23 -1.98 4.26 0.55
N TRP A 24 -1.56 3.84 1.75
CA TRP A 24 -2.22 4.22 3.01
C TRP A 24 -1.23 4.70 4.06
N THR A 25 -1.59 5.77 4.74
CA THR A 25 -0.89 6.22 5.96
C THR A 25 -1.73 5.87 7.18
N CYS A 26 -1.16 5.06 8.08
CA CYS A 26 -1.79 4.58 9.30
C CYS A 26 -0.91 4.88 10.52
N ALA A 27 -1.39 5.69 11.47
CA ALA A 27 -0.69 5.95 12.73
C ALA A 27 0.81 6.32 12.59
N GLY A 28 1.18 7.00 11.51
CA GLY A 28 2.57 7.39 11.21
C GLY A 28 3.38 6.38 10.38
N SER A 29 2.78 5.25 10.00
CA SER A 29 3.37 4.26 9.08
C SER A 29 2.75 4.37 7.69
N ASP A 30 3.58 4.28 6.65
CA ASP A 30 3.14 4.27 5.26
C ASP A 30 3.17 2.85 4.69
N PHE A 31 2.08 2.48 4.01
CA PHE A 31 1.91 1.22 3.30
C PHE A 31 1.79 1.48 1.81
N ASP A 32 2.69 0.86 1.05
CA ASP A 32 2.71 0.90 -0.41
C ASP A 32 1.49 0.14 -0.98
N GLY A 33 0.75 0.82 -1.87
CA GLY A 33 -0.51 0.32 -2.41
C GLY A 33 -0.37 -1.02 -3.14
N ASP A 34 0.66 -1.13 -3.98
CA ASP A 34 0.92 -2.33 -4.77
C ASP A 34 1.31 -3.52 -3.90
N GLN A 35 2.12 -3.30 -2.85
CA GLN A 35 2.44 -4.33 -1.88
C GLN A 35 1.20 -4.83 -1.13
N VAL A 36 0.33 -3.94 -0.67
CA VAL A 36 -0.89 -4.31 0.06
C VAL A 36 -1.85 -5.08 -0.85
N ARG A 37 -2.06 -4.63 -2.10
CA ARG A 37 -2.89 -5.35 -3.08
C ARG A 37 -2.31 -6.72 -3.45
N GLY A 38 -0.98 -6.79 -3.62
CA GLY A 38 -0.30 -8.05 -3.88
C GLY A 38 -0.48 -9.06 -2.75
N GLN A 39 -0.40 -8.61 -1.49
CA GLN A 39 -0.68 -9.44 -0.33
C GLN A 39 -2.15 -9.86 -0.27
N ALA A 40 -3.09 -8.97 -0.58
CA ALA A 40 -4.53 -9.29 -0.57
C ALA A 40 -4.83 -10.46 -1.50
N ARG A 41 -4.39 -10.36 -2.77
CA ARG A 41 -4.55 -11.43 -3.77
C ARG A 41 -3.90 -12.73 -3.33
N HIS A 42 -2.67 -12.65 -2.80
CA HIS A 42 -1.97 -13.82 -2.27
C HIS A 42 -2.77 -14.52 -1.16
N TRP A 43 -3.29 -13.78 -0.18
CA TRP A 43 -3.99 -14.38 0.96
C TRP A 43 -5.38 -14.90 0.61
N VAL A 44 -6.06 -14.24 -0.31
CA VAL A 44 -7.30 -14.73 -0.92
C VAL A 44 -7.07 -16.06 -1.62
N ASP A 45 -6.06 -16.14 -2.50
CA ASP A 45 -5.72 -17.37 -3.23
C ASP A 45 -5.36 -18.53 -2.28
N GLN A 46 -4.73 -18.21 -1.15
CA GLN A 46 -4.37 -19.18 -0.11
C GLN A 46 -5.55 -19.53 0.82
N GLN A 47 -6.72 -18.91 0.66
CA GLN A 47 -7.88 -19.04 1.57
C GLN A 47 -7.51 -18.77 3.04
N LYS A 48 -6.62 -17.79 3.25
CA LYS A 48 -6.08 -17.41 4.58
C LYS A 48 -6.60 -16.07 5.08
N THR A 49 -7.58 -15.48 4.40
CA THR A 49 -8.29 -14.30 4.87
C THR A 49 -9.36 -14.68 5.91
N LYS A 50 -9.74 -13.72 6.74
CA LYS A 50 -10.80 -13.88 7.74
C LYS A 50 -11.98 -13.00 7.38
N PHE A 51 -13.20 -13.53 7.44
CA PHE A 51 -14.39 -12.69 7.28
C PHE A 51 -14.44 -11.59 8.34
N SER A 52 -14.85 -10.41 7.91
CA SER A 52 -15.04 -9.24 8.75
C SER A 52 -16.52 -9.01 9.03
N ASP A 53 -16.79 -8.32 10.15
CA ASP A 53 -18.10 -7.73 10.43
C ASP A 53 -18.34 -6.45 9.59
N PHE A 54 -17.29 -5.91 8.94
CA PHE A 54 -17.43 -4.79 8.02
C PHE A 54 -17.97 -5.25 6.66
N GLN A 55 -18.86 -4.44 6.10
CA GLN A 55 -19.44 -4.62 4.77
C GLN A 55 -19.19 -3.37 3.93
N THR A 56 -19.17 -3.53 2.61
CA THR A 56 -19.22 -2.40 1.69
C THR A 56 -20.58 -1.70 1.77
N HIS A 57 -20.70 -0.53 1.15
CA HIS A 57 -21.99 0.18 1.05
C HIS A 57 -23.09 -0.67 0.37
N ASP A 58 -22.71 -1.58 -0.52
CA ASP A 58 -23.61 -2.48 -1.25
C ASP A 58 -23.90 -3.80 -0.50
N GLY A 59 -23.42 -3.93 0.75
CA GLY A 59 -23.67 -5.11 1.59
C GLY A 59 -22.75 -6.30 1.32
N VAL A 60 -21.67 -6.12 0.55
CA VAL A 60 -20.68 -7.19 0.32
C VAL A 60 -19.86 -7.37 1.59
N GLN A 61 -19.82 -8.59 2.13
CA GLN A 61 -19.00 -8.91 3.28
C GLN A 61 -17.52 -8.88 2.90
N LEU A 62 -16.74 -8.10 3.66
CA LEU A 62 -15.31 -8.01 3.44
C LEU A 62 -14.58 -9.13 4.18
N CYS A 63 -13.44 -9.54 3.65
CA CYS A 63 -12.44 -10.32 4.36
C CYS A 63 -11.25 -9.43 4.75
N HIS A 64 -10.43 -9.89 5.69
CA HIS A 64 -9.29 -9.14 6.16
C HIS A 64 -8.06 -10.02 6.41
N PHE A 65 -6.90 -9.38 6.35
CA PHE A 65 -5.61 -9.91 6.78
C PHE A 65 -4.85 -8.82 7.55
N GLU A 66 -3.98 -9.23 8.46
CA GLU A 66 -3.10 -8.29 9.18
C GLU A 66 -1.98 -7.83 8.22
N LEU A 67 -1.49 -6.60 8.40
CA LEU A 67 -0.33 -6.06 7.70
C LEU A 67 0.90 -6.07 8.61
N GLY A 68 2.08 -6.29 8.06
CA GLY A 68 3.35 -6.16 8.77
C GLY A 68 4.55 -6.10 7.84
N GLU A 69 5.67 -5.65 8.39
CA GLU A 69 6.92 -5.47 7.65
C GLU A 69 7.55 -6.84 7.28
N GLY A 70 7.75 -7.05 5.97
CA GLY A 70 8.43 -8.21 5.41
C GLY A 70 7.47 -9.22 4.76
N ASN A 71 7.85 -9.67 3.56
CA ASN A 71 7.06 -10.44 2.57
C ASN A 71 6.35 -11.73 3.02
N GLN A 72 6.40 -12.11 4.29
CA GLN A 72 5.62 -13.19 4.86
C GLN A 72 5.36 -12.86 6.32
N LEU A 73 4.11 -12.54 6.66
CA LEU A 73 3.70 -12.41 8.06
C LEU A 73 3.77 -13.78 8.75
N THR A 74 4.93 -14.05 9.34
CA THR A 74 5.07 -14.96 10.46
C THR A 74 4.38 -14.35 11.67
N GLN A 75 3.40 -15.06 12.23
CA GLN A 75 2.86 -14.90 13.59
C GLN A 75 2.51 -13.48 14.04
N SER A 76 1.22 -13.14 13.94
CA SER A 76 0.52 -12.07 14.68
C SER A 76 1.37 -10.85 15.06
N ILE A 77 1.72 -10.02 14.08
CA ILE A 77 2.07 -8.64 14.36
C ILE A 77 0.75 -7.86 14.31
N THR A 78 0.28 -7.46 15.49
CA THR A 78 -1.02 -6.85 15.71
C THR A 78 -0.97 -5.35 15.52
N GLY A 79 -1.91 -4.79 14.76
CA GLY A 79 -2.17 -3.36 14.81
C GLY A 79 -2.64 -2.74 13.50
N PHE A 80 -2.49 -3.43 12.37
CA PHE A 80 -2.88 -2.92 11.04
C PHE A 80 -3.56 -4.04 10.26
N ARG A 81 -4.66 -3.72 9.58
CA ARG A 81 -5.44 -4.66 8.76
C ARG A 81 -5.78 -4.05 7.43
N ALA A 82 -5.63 -4.84 6.37
CA ALA A 82 -6.26 -4.56 5.09
C ALA A 82 -7.58 -5.33 4.99
N TYR A 83 -8.60 -4.64 4.51
CA TYR A 83 -9.93 -5.19 4.23
C TYR A 83 -10.10 -5.25 2.72
N CYS A 84 -10.45 -6.43 2.22
CA CYS A 84 -10.59 -6.72 0.79
C CYS A 84 -11.81 -7.59 0.53
N ASP A 85 -12.26 -7.62 -0.71
CA ASP A 85 -13.30 -8.54 -1.17
C ASP A 85 -12.72 -9.92 -1.54
N GLU A 86 -13.58 -10.84 -2.00
CA GLU A 86 -13.16 -12.18 -2.42
C GLU A 86 -12.24 -12.21 -3.65
N PRO A 87 -12.32 -11.27 -4.60
CA PRO A 87 -11.28 -11.07 -5.62
C PRO A 87 -9.91 -10.62 -5.09
N GLY A 88 -9.84 -10.11 -3.85
CA GLY A 88 -8.63 -9.53 -3.27
C GLY A 88 -8.42 -8.06 -3.63
N ASP A 89 -9.47 -7.37 -4.05
CA ASP A 89 -9.45 -5.92 -4.24
C ASP A 89 -9.59 -5.23 -2.87
N VAL A 90 -8.62 -4.38 -2.56
CA VAL A 90 -8.49 -3.75 -1.25
C VAL A 90 -9.45 -2.57 -1.15
N TYR A 91 -10.36 -2.64 -0.17
CA TYR A 91 -11.37 -1.61 0.09
C TYR A 91 -10.85 -0.53 1.04
N ASN A 92 -10.21 -0.91 2.15
CA ASN A 92 -9.51 0.03 3.02
C ASN A 92 -8.47 -0.65 3.90
N VAL A 93 -7.58 0.17 4.48
CA VAL A 93 -6.67 -0.24 5.54
C VAL A 93 -7.09 0.45 6.84
N ARG A 94 -6.97 -0.26 7.96
CA ARG A 94 -7.27 0.26 9.30
C ARG A 94 -6.17 -0.09 10.27
N TYR A 95 -6.03 0.71 11.30
CA TYR A 95 -5.18 0.40 12.44
C TYR A 95 -6.00 0.24 13.72
N TRP A 96 -5.50 -0.53 14.67
CA TRP A 96 -6.11 -0.68 15.98
C TRP A 96 -5.68 0.47 16.89
N ASP A 97 -6.60 1.38 17.18
CA ASP A 97 -6.37 2.42 18.17
C ASP A 97 -6.58 1.84 19.58
N VAL A 98 -5.50 1.75 20.34
CA VAL A 98 -5.49 1.20 21.70
C VAL A 98 -6.29 2.08 22.66
N SER A 99 -6.33 3.40 22.42
CA SER A 99 -7.02 4.36 23.28
C SER A 99 -8.54 4.24 23.14
N SER A 100 -9.05 4.18 21.91
CA SER A 100 -10.48 4.02 21.64
C SER A 100 -10.96 2.56 21.68
N ARG A 101 -10.02 1.59 21.57
CA ARG A 101 -10.30 0.16 21.34
C ARG A 101 -11.15 -0.06 20.08
N THR A 102 -10.82 0.65 19.01
CA THR A 102 -11.53 0.53 17.72
C THR A 102 -10.58 0.45 16.53
N TRP A 103 -11.08 -0.12 15.42
CA TRP A 103 -10.39 -0.11 14.13
C TRP A 103 -10.63 1.22 13.42
N VAL A 104 -9.61 2.06 13.38
CA VAL A 104 -9.64 3.40 12.79
C VAL A 104 -9.17 3.34 11.34
N LEU A 105 -9.90 4.01 10.45
CA LEU A 105 -9.59 4.08 9.03
C LEU A 105 -8.27 4.81 8.81
N CYS A 106 -7.39 4.23 8.00
CA CYS A 106 -6.18 4.89 7.54
C CYS A 106 -6.48 5.88 6.42
N THR A 107 -5.65 6.90 6.30
CA THR A 107 -5.77 7.87 5.20
C THR A 107 -5.25 7.23 3.93
N HIS A 108 -6.09 7.10 2.91
CA HIS A 108 -5.66 6.77 1.56
C HIS A 108 -5.01 7.99 0.92
N TYR A 109 -3.85 7.81 0.29
CA TYR A 109 -3.24 8.83 -0.53
C TYR A 109 -3.10 8.31 -1.96
N ASP A 110 -3.37 9.19 -2.91
CA ASP A 110 -3.14 8.98 -4.33
C ASP A 110 -2.47 10.24 -4.84
N ILE A 111 -1.17 10.15 -5.13
CA ILE A 111 -0.40 11.28 -5.65
C ILE A 111 -0.45 11.19 -7.17
N ASP A 112 -1.58 11.60 -7.71
CA ASP A 112 -1.67 12.00 -9.11
C ASP A 112 -0.88 13.30 -9.28
N PHE A 113 0.28 13.22 -9.94
CA PHE A 113 0.94 14.39 -10.50
C PHE A 113 0.09 14.88 -11.69
N GLU A 114 -1.05 15.53 -11.42
CA GLU A 114 -1.57 16.49 -12.38
C GLU A 114 -0.49 17.57 -12.54
N SER A 115 0.23 17.47 -13.65
CA SER A 115 1.15 18.45 -14.16
C SER A 115 0.42 19.79 -14.29
N ASP A 116 0.44 20.59 -13.22
CA ASP A 116 0.24 22.05 -13.25
C ASP A 116 1.45 22.67 -13.99
N TYR A 117 1.52 22.42 -15.29
CA TYR A 117 2.21 23.25 -16.27
C TYR A 117 1.14 23.99 -17.06
N ARG A 118 0.69 25.12 -16.53
CA ARG A 118 0.07 26.20 -17.30
C ARG A 118 0.78 27.52 -17.00
#